data_AF-A5ULU6-F1
#
_entry.id   AF-A5ULU6-F1
#
_cell.length_a   1.000
_cell.length_b   1.000
_cell.length_c   1.000
_cell.angle_alpha   90.00
_cell.angle_beta   90.00
_cell.angle_gamma   90.00
#
_symmetry.space_group_name_H-M   'P 1'
#
loop_
_entity.id
_entity.type
_entity.pdbx_description
1 polymer ?
#
loop_
_entity_poly.entity_id
_entity_poly.type
_entity_poly.pdbx_seq_one_letter_code
_entity_poly.pdbx_strand_id
1 'polypeptide(L)'
;MTWEDAPSHICRGGDKRGLAFCCPPVKPCPILNALDEVNLTPQEYIDIKTEFAKETKLGEGTGTCFGSLVWCCKPSKPCPLRDITLKNIGMTHDEYLDLKKELSDKLVGVDKPTPDESVKVLAETFNIGEMEAMSVLNDCNNDLRMAVKLLRVKSLGNAD
;
A
#
# COMPACT_ATOMS: atom_id res chain seq x y z
N MET A 1 8.41 -12.03 17.16
CA MET A 1 7.86 -11.28 18.33
C MET A 1 6.43 -11.02 17.94
N THR A 2 5.48 -11.75 18.52
CA THR A 2 4.06 -11.69 18.12
C THR A 2 3.52 -10.27 18.17
N TRP A 3 2.78 -9.87 17.13
CA TRP A 3 2.11 -8.56 17.05
C TRP A 3 0.86 -8.52 17.95
N GLU A 4 1.06 -8.35 19.26
CA GLU A 4 -0.01 -8.40 20.27
C GLU A 4 -1.10 -7.35 20.08
N ASP A 5 -0.72 -6.12 19.75
CA ASP A 5 -1.60 -4.98 19.52
C ASP A 5 -2.08 -4.86 18.06
N ALA A 6 -2.01 -5.96 17.29
CA ALA A 6 -2.40 -5.96 15.88
C ALA A 6 -3.82 -5.40 15.68
N PRO A 7 -4.04 -4.44 14.78
CA PRO A 7 -5.36 -3.88 14.53
C PRO A 7 -6.28 -4.89 13.83
N SER A 8 -7.57 -4.60 13.83
CA SER A 8 -8.50 -5.26 12.89
C SER A 8 -8.28 -4.75 11.47
N HIS A 9 -8.97 -5.32 10.48
CA HIS A 9 -9.05 -4.71 9.16
C HIS A 9 -9.94 -3.46 9.20
N ILE A 10 -9.72 -2.52 8.27
CA ILE A 10 -10.34 -1.18 8.27
C ILE A 10 -11.88 -1.25 8.36
N CYS A 11 -12.53 -2.15 7.62
CA CYS A 11 -14.00 -2.30 7.65
C CYS A 11 -14.58 -2.76 9.02
N ARG A 12 -13.75 -3.10 10.00
CA ARG A 12 -14.13 -3.42 11.38
C ARG A 12 -13.55 -2.43 12.40
N GLY A 13 -13.21 -1.22 11.96
CA GLY A 13 -12.70 -0.16 12.83
C GLY A 13 -11.23 -0.32 13.24
N GLY A 14 -10.43 -1.04 12.46
CA GLY A 14 -8.98 -1.01 12.62
C GLY A 14 -8.39 0.32 12.15
N ASP A 15 -7.29 0.76 12.77
CA ASP A 15 -6.49 1.89 12.29
C ASP A 15 -5.72 1.57 11.00
N LYS A 16 -4.98 2.53 10.45
CA LYS A 16 -4.24 2.40 9.17
C LYS A 16 -3.30 1.20 9.08
N ARG A 17 -2.75 0.70 10.19
CA ARG A 17 -1.94 -0.55 10.22
C ARG A 17 -2.77 -1.77 9.77
N GLY A 18 -4.09 -1.67 9.90
CA GLY A 18 -5.09 -2.64 9.45
C GLY A 18 -5.12 -2.88 7.95
N LEU A 19 -4.48 -2.03 7.13
CA LEU A 19 -4.31 -2.24 5.70
C LEU A 19 -3.65 -3.60 5.39
N ALA A 20 -2.76 -4.11 6.26
CA ALA A 20 -2.17 -5.44 6.12
C ALA A 20 -3.21 -6.58 6.10
N PHE A 21 -4.37 -6.38 6.73
CA PHE A 21 -5.47 -7.36 6.84
C PHE A 21 -6.63 -7.11 5.87
N CYS A 22 -6.54 -6.09 5.02
CA CYS A 22 -7.57 -5.78 4.03
C CYS A 22 -7.45 -6.60 2.74
N CYS A 23 -8.57 -6.79 2.06
CA CYS A 23 -8.63 -7.34 0.71
C CYS A 23 -8.23 -6.30 -0.35
N PRO A 24 -8.10 -6.68 -1.64
CA PRO A 24 -7.97 -5.71 -2.72
C PRO A 24 -9.20 -4.77 -2.79
N PRO A 25 -9.03 -3.49 -3.17
CA PRO A 25 -10.10 -2.49 -3.27
C PRO A 25 -10.99 -2.69 -4.53
N VAL A 26 -11.50 -3.91 -4.75
CA VAL A 26 -12.37 -4.25 -5.90
C VAL A 26 -13.84 -3.84 -5.72
N LYS A 27 -14.16 -3.22 -4.58
CA LYS A 27 -15.49 -2.71 -4.25
C LYS A 27 -15.37 -1.43 -3.41
N PRO A 28 -16.36 -0.52 -3.46
CA PRO A 28 -16.39 0.64 -2.59
C PRO A 28 -16.40 0.20 -1.12
N CYS A 29 -15.32 0.48 -0.38
CA CYS A 29 -15.23 0.18 1.05
C CYS A 29 -14.26 1.14 1.75
N PRO A 30 -14.29 1.23 3.10
CA PRO A 30 -13.48 2.16 3.88
C PRO A 30 -11.96 2.10 3.66
N ILE A 31 -11.46 1.09 2.94
CA ILE A 31 -10.05 1.01 2.56
C ILE A 31 -9.60 2.25 1.77
N LEU A 32 -10.47 2.82 0.92
CA LEU A 32 -10.11 3.94 0.06
C LEU A 32 -9.68 5.15 0.90
N ASN A 33 -10.47 5.49 1.91
CA ASN A 33 -10.13 6.57 2.85
C ASN A 33 -8.83 6.27 3.61
N ALA A 34 -8.63 5.03 4.05
CA ALA A 34 -7.42 4.63 4.76
C ALA A 34 -6.17 4.67 3.87
N LEU A 35 -6.32 4.44 2.56
CA LEU A 35 -5.26 4.57 1.57
C LEU A 35 -4.89 6.03 1.34
N ASP A 36 -5.89 6.92 1.27
CA ASP A 36 -5.68 8.37 1.18
C ASP A 36 -4.91 8.91 2.41
N GLU A 37 -5.25 8.44 3.62
CA GLU A 37 -4.55 8.79 4.87
C GLU A 37 -3.07 8.40 4.89
N VAL A 38 -2.66 7.40 4.10
CA VAL A 38 -1.27 6.96 3.96
C VAL A 38 -0.66 7.31 2.60
N ASN A 39 -1.34 8.17 1.83
CA ASN A 39 -0.90 8.63 0.51
C ASN A 39 -0.55 7.47 -0.46
N LEU A 40 -1.36 6.41 -0.45
CA LEU A 40 -1.25 5.28 -1.37
C LEU A 40 -2.42 5.28 -2.34
N THR A 41 -2.13 5.07 -3.63
CA THR A 41 -3.18 4.73 -4.57
C THR A 41 -3.64 3.28 -4.38
N PRO A 42 -4.87 2.92 -4.81
CA PRO A 42 -5.33 1.53 -4.85
C PRO A 42 -4.38 0.58 -5.57
N GLN A 43 -3.76 1.04 -6.67
CA GLN A 43 -2.82 0.22 -7.45
C GLN A 43 -1.52 0.00 -6.68
N GLU A 44 -0.93 1.04 -6.08
CA GLU A 44 0.28 0.89 -5.27
C GLU A 44 0.07 -0.03 -4.07
N TYR A 45 -1.08 0.05 -3.41
CA TYR A 45 -1.44 -0.89 -2.35
C TYR A 45 -1.48 -2.34 -2.85
N ILE A 46 -2.00 -2.55 -4.06
CA ILE A 46 -2.02 -3.88 -4.69
C ILE A 46 -0.60 -4.34 -5.02
N ASP A 47 0.21 -3.48 -5.60
CA ASP A 47 1.57 -3.79 -6.02
C ASP A 47 2.45 -4.12 -4.81
N ILE A 48 2.41 -3.30 -3.75
CA ILE A 48 3.17 -3.55 -2.50
C ILE A 48 2.81 -4.92 -1.92
N LYS A 49 1.52 -5.24 -1.83
CA LYS A 49 1.08 -6.54 -1.32
C LYS A 49 1.46 -7.69 -2.24
N THR A 50 1.36 -7.51 -3.55
CA THR A 50 1.68 -8.56 -4.52
C THR A 50 3.18 -8.85 -4.53
N GLU A 51 4.04 -7.84 -4.45
CA GLU A 51 5.48 -8.03 -4.30
C GLU A 51 5.82 -8.70 -2.96
N PHE A 52 5.23 -8.24 -1.85
CA PHE A 52 5.43 -8.88 -0.54
C PHE A 52 4.98 -10.35 -0.52
N ALA A 53 3.93 -10.69 -1.26
CA ALA A 53 3.45 -12.05 -1.42
C ALA A 53 4.46 -12.94 -2.16
N LYS A 54 5.20 -12.41 -3.15
CA LYS A 54 6.23 -13.18 -3.87
C LYS A 54 7.44 -13.50 -2.99
N GLU A 55 7.75 -12.62 -2.05
CA GLU A 55 8.93 -12.71 -1.19
C GLU A 55 8.70 -13.49 0.10
N THR A 56 7.44 -13.78 0.44
CA THR A 56 7.09 -14.36 1.75
C THR A 56 6.09 -15.51 1.61
N LYS A 57 5.97 -16.32 2.66
CA LYS A 57 4.94 -17.36 2.73
C LYS A 57 3.50 -16.81 2.71
N LEU A 58 3.29 -15.49 2.80
CA LEU A 58 1.96 -14.92 2.59
C LEU A 58 1.48 -15.06 1.14
N GLY A 59 2.36 -15.33 0.18
CA GLY A 59 1.97 -15.66 -1.20
C GLY A 59 1.22 -16.98 -1.35
N GLU A 60 1.37 -17.90 -0.39
CA GLU A 60 0.71 -19.20 -0.41
C GLU A 60 -0.82 -19.09 -0.21
N GLY A 61 -1.52 -20.18 -0.49
CA GLY A 61 -2.95 -20.29 -0.20
C GLY A 61 -3.85 -19.97 -1.38
N THR A 62 -3.63 -20.60 -2.53
CA THR A 62 -4.48 -20.49 -3.73
C THR A 62 -5.97 -20.76 -3.46
N GLY A 63 -6.30 -21.55 -2.45
CA GLY A 63 -7.67 -21.81 -1.99
C GLY A 63 -8.27 -20.77 -1.03
N THR A 64 -7.53 -19.72 -0.68
CA THR A 64 -8.00 -18.61 0.18
C THR A 64 -8.67 -17.50 -0.63
N CYS A 65 -9.28 -16.53 0.05
CA CYS A 65 -9.85 -15.36 -0.61
C CYS A 65 -8.76 -14.63 -1.41
N PHE A 66 -9.03 -14.35 -2.69
CA PHE A 66 -8.07 -13.72 -3.60
C PHE A 66 -6.77 -14.52 -3.81
N GLY A 67 -6.79 -15.82 -3.52
CA GLY A 67 -5.73 -16.77 -3.88
C GLY A 67 -4.41 -16.62 -3.12
N SER A 68 -4.36 -15.84 -2.04
CA SER A 68 -3.15 -15.63 -1.25
C SER A 68 -3.45 -15.15 0.18
N LEU A 69 -2.69 -15.66 1.15
CA LEU A 69 -2.73 -15.25 2.55
C LEU A 69 -2.42 -13.75 2.77
N VAL A 70 -1.78 -13.08 1.81
CA VAL A 70 -1.53 -11.62 1.85
C VAL A 70 -2.83 -10.80 1.91
N TRP A 71 -3.92 -11.36 1.40
CA TRP A 71 -5.26 -10.75 1.41
C TRP A 71 -6.13 -11.21 2.58
N CYS A 72 -5.67 -12.21 3.34
CA CYS A 72 -6.41 -12.74 4.48
C CYS A 72 -6.44 -11.75 5.66
N CYS A 73 -7.56 -11.83 6.40
CA CYS A 73 -7.83 -11.03 7.58
C CYS A 73 -7.17 -11.60 8.86
N LYS A 74 -7.08 -10.77 9.91
CA LYS A 74 -6.52 -11.13 11.23
C LYS A 74 -7.12 -12.43 11.81
N PRO A 75 -6.34 -13.28 12.51
CA PRO A 75 -6.81 -14.55 13.07
C PRO A 75 -8.02 -14.45 14.02
N SER A 76 -8.23 -13.30 14.66
CA SER A 76 -9.39 -13.04 15.53
C SER A 76 -10.74 -13.14 14.82
N LYS A 77 -10.78 -13.05 13.48
CA LYS A 77 -11.97 -13.41 12.68
C LYS A 77 -11.86 -14.88 12.27
N PRO A 78 -12.81 -15.76 12.69
CA PRO A 78 -12.84 -17.15 12.25
C PRO A 78 -12.91 -17.26 10.72
N CYS A 79 -12.01 -18.03 10.12
CA CYS A 79 -11.96 -18.22 8.67
C CYS A 79 -11.37 -19.59 8.31
N PRO A 80 -12.21 -20.60 7.99
CA PRO A 80 -11.72 -21.95 7.69
C PRO A 80 -10.71 -22.00 6.55
N LEU A 81 -10.88 -21.17 5.51
CA LEU A 81 -9.97 -21.14 4.36
C LEU A 81 -8.56 -20.73 4.79
N ARG A 82 -8.42 -19.65 5.57
CA ARG A 82 -7.13 -19.20 6.09
C ARG A 82 -6.55 -20.26 7.02
N ASP A 83 -7.33 -20.71 8.01
CA ASP A 83 -6.83 -21.54 9.10
C ASP A 83 -6.38 -22.93 8.60
N ILE A 84 -7.10 -23.51 7.64
CA ILE A 84 -6.69 -24.75 6.98
C ILE A 84 -5.42 -24.52 6.16
N THR A 85 -5.33 -23.42 5.39
CA THR A 85 -4.11 -23.11 4.63
C THR A 85 -2.90 -22.94 5.54
N LEU A 86 -3.00 -22.15 6.61
CA LEU A 86 -1.92 -21.95 7.59
C LEU A 86 -1.43 -23.29 8.14
N LYS A 87 -2.37 -24.17 8.53
CA LYS A 87 -2.04 -25.52 8.99
C LYS A 87 -1.34 -26.35 7.91
N ASN A 88 -1.84 -26.34 6.68
CA ASN A 88 -1.31 -27.13 5.57
C ASN A 88 0.12 -26.73 5.18
N ILE A 89 0.45 -25.44 5.26
CA ILE A 89 1.79 -24.93 4.97
C ILE A 89 2.71 -24.89 6.21
N GLY A 90 2.22 -25.35 7.36
CA GLY A 90 2.96 -25.35 8.62
C GLY A 90 3.27 -23.96 9.18
N MET A 91 2.48 -22.94 8.83
CA MET A 91 2.64 -21.57 9.34
C MET A 91 1.83 -21.39 10.63
N THR A 92 2.48 -20.90 11.67
CA THR A 92 1.80 -20.57 12.94
C THR A 92 1.04 -19.24 12.84
N HIS A 93 0.09 -19.00 13.75
CA HIS A 93 -0.55 -17.68 13.84
C HIS A 93 0.44 -16.57 14.18
N ASP A 94 1.47 -16.85 14.98
CA ASP A 94 2.51 -15.89 15.32
C ASP A 94 3.34 -15.52 14.08
N GLU A 95 3.78 -16.51 13.29
CA GLU A 95 4.50 -16.26 12.04
C GLU A 95 3.63 -15.46 11.05
N TYR A 96 2.35 -15.79 10.94
CA TYR A 96 1.40 -15.04 10.12
C TYR A 96 1.26 -13.57 10.57
N LEU A 97 1.19 -13.33 11.88
CA LEU A 97 1.08 -11.99 12.45
C LEU A 97 2.38 -11.19 12.30
N ASP A 98 3.53 -11.83 12.45
CA ASP A 98 4.85 -11.21 12.27
C ASP A 98 5.00 -10.74 10.81
N LEU A 99 4.67 -11.59 9.82
CA LEU A 99 4.67 -11.20 8.40
C LEU A 99 3.65 -10.09 8.09
N LYS A 100 2.48 -10.11 8.75
CA LYS A 100 1.48 -9.05 8.59
C LYS A 100 1.93 -7.73 9.19
N LYS A 101 2.74 -7.76 10.26
CA LYS A 101 3.34 -6.57 10.85
C LYS A 101 4.35 -5.94 9.89
N GLU A 102 5.25 -6.73 9.33
CA GLU A 102 6.20 -6.26 8.32
C GLU A 102 5.50 -5.64 7.10
N LEU A 103 4.39 -6.25 6.66
CA LEU A 103 3.57 -5.70 5.60
C LEU A 103 2.88 -4.39 5.99
N SER A 104 2.40 -4.28 7.24
CA SER A 104 1.84 -3.04 7.77
C SER A 104 2.88 -1.91 7.75
N ASP A 105 4.10 -2.21 8.20
CA ASP A 105 5.18 -1.22 8.23
C ASP A 105 5.55 -0.75 6.81
N LYS A 106 5.54 -1.66 5.82
CA LYS A 106 5.72 -1.29 4.40
C LYS A 106 4.59 -0.44 3.83
N LEU A 107 3.35 -0.59 4.33
CA LEU A 107 2.18 0.14 3.85
C LEU A 107 2.02 1.51 4.51
N VAL A 108 2.35 1.61 5.79
CA VAL A 108 2.19 2.85 6.59
C VAL A 108 3.48 3.68 6.61
N GLY A 109 4.64 3.05 6.47
CA GLY A 109 5.97 3.71 6.47
C GLY A 109 6.35 4.34 5.14
N VAL A 110 5.39 4.53 4.23
CA VAL A 110 5.62 5.28 2.99
C VAL A 110 5.51 6.77 3.32
N ASP A 111 6.60 7.35 3.82
CA ASP A 111 6.74 8.81 3.92
C ASP A 111 6.85 9.38 2.49
N LYS A 112 5.69 9.58 1.85
CA LYS A 112 5.61 10.40 0.64
C LYS A 112 5.43 11.85 1.08
N PRO A 113 6.15 12.80 0.45
CA PRO A 113 5.90 14.21 0.66
C PRO A 113 4.41 14.51 0.40
N THR A 114 3.82 15.37 1.22
CA THR A 114 2.46 15.87 0.98
C THR A 114 2.37 16.54 -0.40
N PRO A 115 1.18 16.73 -0.99
CA PRO A 115 1.05 17.44 -2.27
C PRO A 115 1.73 18.82 -2.24
N ASP A 116 1.60 19.57 -1.15
CA ASP A 116 2.25 20.88 -0.99
C ASP A 116 3.78 20.80 -0.92
N GLU A 117 4.32 19.81 -0.22
CA GLU A 117 5.77 19.55 -0.21
C GLU A 117 6.26 19.07 -1.58
N SER A 118 5.49 18.23 -2.25
CA SER A 118 5.76 17.74 -3.60
C SER A 118 5.82 18.91 -4.60
N VAL A 119 4.88 19.86 -4.51
CA VAL A 119 4.88 21.07 -5.36
C VAL A 119 6.12 21.91 -5.12
N LYS A 120 6.51 22.13 -3.85
CA LYS A 120 7.74 22.87 -3.52
C LYS A 120 8.98 22.19 -4.07
N VAL A 121 9.10 20.88 -3.84
CA VAL A 121 10.23 20.08 -4.34
C VAL A 121 10.31 20.12 -5.87
N LEU A 122 9.17 20.01 -6.57
CA LEU A 122 9.13 20.08 -8.03
C LEU A 122 9.50 21.48 -8.56
N ALA A 123 8.96 22.54 -7.94
CA ALA A 123 9.25 23.92 -8.29
C ALA A 123 10.75 24.24 -8.13
N GLU A 124 11.35 23.85 -7.00
CA GLU A 124 12.77 24.03 -6.72
C GLU A 124 13.66 23.18 -7.64
N THR A 125 13.33 21.89 -7.83
CA THR A 125 14.17 20.95 -8.60
C THR A 125 14.23 21.30 -10.08
N PHE A 126 13.11 21.75 -10.65
CA PHE A 126 13.02 22.07 -12.09
C PHE A 126 13.07 23.57 -12.37
N ASN A 127 13.21 24.40 -11.33
CA ASN A 127 13.20 25.86 -11.41
C ASN A 127 11.96 26.39 -12.17
N ILE A 128 10.79 25.83 -11.86
CA ILE A 128 9.48 26.21 -12.41
C ILE A 128 8.62 26.88 -11.35
N GLY A 129 7.55 27.57 -11.78
CA GLY A 129 6.62 28.19 -10.83
C GLY A 129 5.79 27.15 -10.05
N GLU A 130 5.42 27.45 -8.80
CA GLU A 130 4.58 26.56 -7.98
C GLU A 130 3.23 26.22 -8.64
N MET A 131 2.63 27.16 -9.37
CA MET A 131 1.39 26.90 -10.13
C MET A 131 1.59 25.87 -11.25
N GLU A 132 2.75 25.90 -11.92
CA GLU A 132 3.08 24.93 -12.97
C GLU A 132 3.40 23.56 -12.36
N ALA A 133 4.18 23.53 -11.28
CA ALA A 133 4.47 22.32 -10.52
C ALA A 133 3.17 21.65 -9.99
N MET A 134 2.24 22.45 -9.47
CA MET A 134 0.92 21.98 -9.02
C MET A 134 0.07 21.43 -10.16
N SER A 135 0.04 22.11 -11.31
CA SER A 135 -0.67 21.60 -12.50
C SER A 135 -0.11 20.25 -12.93
N VAL A 136 1.21 20.13 -13.03
CA VAL A 136 1.87 18.89 -13.46
C VAL A 136 1.66 17.76 -12.46
N LEU A 137 1.73 18.04 -11.15
CA LEU A 137 1.46 17.06 -10.11
C LEU A 137 0.01 16.56 -10.17
N ASN A 138 -0.95 17.46 -10.37
CA ASN A 138 -2.37 17.12 -10.55
C ASN A 138 -2.61 16.29 -11.82
N ASP A 139 -1.97 16.65 -12.94
CA ASP A 139 -2.03 15.88 -14.19
C ASP A 139 -1.47 14.46 -14.03
N CYS A 140 -0.57 14.28 -13.05
CA CYS A 140 0.01 13.00 -12.67
C CYS A 140 -0.76 12.29 -11.53
N ASN A 141 -1.99 12.71 -11.20
CA ASN A 141 -2.78 12.17 -10.09
C ASN A 141 -2.03 12.17 -8.74
N ASN A 142 -1.27 13.24 -8.45
CA ASN A 142 -0.41 13.37 -7.28
C ASN A 142 0.73 12.35 -7.19
N ASP A 143 1.08 11.67 -8.29
CA ASP A 143 2.27 10.82 -8.37
C ASP A 143 3.52 11.69 -8.64
N LEU A 144 4.27 11.97 -7.57
CA LEU A 144 5.53 12.71 -7.64
C LEU A 144 6.55 12.08 -8.60
N ARG A 145 6.64 10.74 -8.69
CA ARG A 145 7.60 10.06 -9.57
C ARG A 145 7.23 10.28 -11.02
N MET A 146 5.95 10.21 -11.34
CA MET A 146 5.45 10.47 -12.68
C MET A 146 5.64 11.95 -13.07
N ALA A 147 5.36 12.88 -12.15
CA ALA A 147 5.60 14.30 -12.34
C ALA A 147 7.08 14.62 -12.62
N VAL A 148 8.01 14.02 -11.87
CA VAL A 148 9.46 14.14 -12.11
C VAL A 148 9.86 13.61 -13.49
N LYS A 149 9.32 12.46 -13.91
CA LYS A 149 9.60 11.90 -15.25
C LYS A 149 9.10 12.83 -16.35
N LEU A 150 7.89 13.35 -16.22
CA LEU A 150 7.27 14.23 -17.21
C LEU A 150 8.03 15.55 -17.35
N LEU A 151 8.42 16.16 -16.23
CA LEU A 151 9.22 17.38 -16.23
C LEU A 151 10.61 17.16 -16.83
N ARG A 152 11.30 16.05 -16.49
CA ARG A 152 12.59 15.71 -17.12
C ARG A 152 12.50 15.62 -18.64
N VAL A 153 11.44 15.00 -19.18
CA VAL A 153 11.24 14.91 -20.62
C VAL A 153 11.01 16.29 -21.24
N LYS A 154 10.20 17.15 -20.60
CA LYS A 154 10.01 18.55 -21.05
C LYS A 154 11.31 19.35 -21.02
N SER A 155 12.14 19.20 -20.00
CA SER A 155 13.43 19.89 -19.90
C SER A 155 14.40 19.48 -21.01
N LEU A 156 14.39 18.22 -21.41
CA LEU A 156 15.24 17.68 -22.47
C LEU A 156 14.75 18.06 -23.88
N GLY A 157 13.45 18.24 -24.07
CA GLY A 157 12.86 18.65 -25.35
C GLY A 157 13.01 20.14 -25.70
N ASN A 158 13.49 20.96 -24.76
CA ASN A 158 13.70 22.41 -24.94
C ASN A 158 15.19 22.77 -25.18
N ALA A 159 16.04 21.78 -25.48
CA ALA A 159 17.49 21.95 -25.67
C ALA A 159 17.95 22.02 -27.15
N ASP A 160 17.01 22.15 -28.10
CA ASP A 160 17.28 22.38 -29.53
C ASP A 160 16.76 23.75 -30.00
#